data_AF-A0A317WNV2-F1
#
_entry.id   AF-A0A317WNV2-F1
#
_cell.length_a   1.000
_cell.length_b   1.000
_cell.length_c   1.000
_cell.angle_alpha   90.00
_cell.angle_beta   90.00
_cell.angle_gamma   90.00
#
_symmetry.space_group_name_H-M   'P 1'
#
loop_
_entity.id
_entity.type
_entity.pdbx_description
1 polymer ?
#
loop_
_entity_poly.entity_id
_entity_poly.type
_entity_poly.pdbx_seq_one_letter_code
_entity_poly.pdbx_strand_id
1 'polypeptide(L)'
;MIPLQGIDVPFHSAHLRPGVASDRNSLEERIPQTEVDPVRLVGNWISNVMGTPFELSREYILGDGRVLWGCACRYTSVTDIQNA
;
A
#
# COMPACT_ATOMS: atom_id res chain seq x y z
N MET A 1 -24.44 16.34 4.91
CA MET A 1 -23.22 16.28 4.08
C MET A 1 -23.00 17.66 3.49
N ILE A 2 -21.80 18.23 3.62
CA ILE A 2 -21.45 19.53 3.03
C ILE A 2 -20.53 19.23 1.84
N PRO A 3 -20.85 19.67 0.60
CA PRO A 3 -20.03 19.37 -0.57
C PRO A 3 -18.68 20.10 -0.48
N LEU A 4 -17.61 19.37 -0.81
CA LEU A 4 -16.28 19.95 -0.95
C LEU A 4 -16.19 20.61 -2.33
N GLN A 5 -16.12 21.94 -2.36
CA GLN A 5 -16.06 22.71 -3.61
C GLN A 5 -14.71 22.48 -4.31
N GLY A 6 -14.73 22.28 -5.63
CA GLY A 6 -13.52 22.10 -6.45
C GLY A 6 -12.87 20.71 -6.41
N ILE A 7 -13.57 19.70 -5.88
CA ILE A 7 -13.11 18.30 -5.89
C ILE A 7 -14.05 17.48 -6.76
N ASP A 8 -13.60 17.16 -7.98
CA ASP A 8 -14.41 16.43 -8.97
C ASP A 8 -14.06 14.93 -9.03
N VAL A 9 -12.98 14.51 -8.37
CA VAL A 9 -12.47 13.14 -8.40
C VAL A 9 -12.75 12.44 -7.06
N PRO A 10 -13.37 11.25 -7.08
CA PRO A 10 -13.66 10.49 -5.86
C PRO A 10 -12.41 9.74 -5.37
N PHE A 11 -11.48 10.47 -4.75
CA PHE A 11 -10.28 9.89 -4.13
C PHE A 11 -10.62 8.89 -3.02
N HIS A 12 -9.70 7.96 -2.75
CA HIS A 12 -9.88 6.85 -1.79
C HIS A 12 -11.08 5.94 -2.07
N SER A 13 -11.66 6.01 -3.28
CA SER A 13 -12.76 5.15 -3.68
C SER A 13 -12.28 4.03 -4.60
N ALA A 14 -13.12 3.00 -4.69
CA ALA A 14 -12.99 1.91 -5.65
C ALA A 14 -12.97 2.38 -7.13
N HIS A 15 -13.39 3.61 -7.42
CA HIS A 15 -13.43 4.19 -8.76
C HIS A 15 -12.03 4.36 -9.36
N LEU A 16 -11.01 4.61 -8.53
CA LEU A 16 -9.63 4.81 -8.98
C LEU A 16 -8.82 3.51 -9.10
N ARG A 17 -9.40 2.35 -8.73
CA ARG A 17 -8.70 1.06 -8.79
C ARG A 17 -8.03 0.74 -10.14
N PRO A 18 -8.64 1.03 -11.31
CA PRO A 18 -7.99 0.76 -12.60
C PRO A 18 -6.65 1.49 -12.80
N GLY A 19 -6.45 2.65 -12.16
CA GLY A 19 -5.22 3.45 -12.29
C GLY A 19 -4.05 2.99 -11.41
N VAL A 20 -4.33 2.21 -10.35
CA VAL A 20 -3.34 1.87 -9.31
C VAL A 20 -2.13 1.11 -9.86
N ALA A 21 -2.30 0.32 -10.93
CA ALA A 21 -1.17 -0.38 -11.56
C ALA A 21 -0.16 0.59 -12.19
N SER A 22 -0.62 1.68 -12.81
CA SER A 22 0.27 2.70 -13.38
C SER A 22 0.98 3.50 -12.29
N ASP A 23 0.24 3.86 -11.23
CA ASP A 23 0.81 4.58 -10.08
C ASP A 23 1.87 3.73 -9.37
N ARG A 24 1.65 2.42 -9.25
CA ARG A 24 2.65 1.47 -8.71
C ARG A 24 3.97 1.53 -9.47
N ASN A 25 3.93 1.43 -10.79
CA ASN A 25 5.15 1.49 -11.62
C ASN A 25 5.88 2.82 -11.42
N SER A 26 5.13 3.93 -11.34
CA SER A 26 5.70 5.25 -11.10
C SER A 26 6.38 5.38 -9.73
N LEU A 27 5.90 4.66 -8.71
CA LEU A 27 6.52 4.61 -7.39
C LEU A 27 7.76 3.72 -7.38
N GLU A 28 7.73 2.57 -8.05
CA GLU A 28 8.87 1.65 -8.16
C GLU A 28 10.06 2.33 -8.86
N GLU A 29 9.82 3.19 -9.86
CA GLU A 29 10.88 3.98 -10.52
C GLU A 29 11.48 5.08 -9.61
N ARG A 30 10.71 5.59 -8.65
CA ARG A 30 11.07 6.77 -7.85
C ARG A 30 11.54 6.46 -6.44
N ILE A 31 11.24 5.27 -5.94
CA ILE A 31 11.59 4.83 -4.58
C ILE A 31 12.49 3.60 -4.72
N PRO A 32 13.82 3.80 -4.83
CA PRO A 32 14.76 2.70 -4.88
C PRO A 32 14.69 1.88 -3.59
N GLN A 33 14.74 0.55 -3.70
CA GLN A 33 14.70 -0.35 -2.55
C GLN A 33 15.84 -0.07 -1.55
N THR A 34 17.01 0.37 -2.05
CA THR A 34 18.17 0.73 -1.24
C THR A 34 17.94 1.92 -0.31
N GLU A 35 16.91 2.73 -0.55
CA GLU A 35 16.57 3.90 0.27
C GLU A 35 15.49 3.58 1.32
N VAL A 36 14.92 2.38 1.30
CA VAL A 36 13.91 1.94 2.26
C VAL A 36 14.58 1.25 3.44
N ASP A 37 14.47 1.85 4.63
CA ASP A 37 14.89 1.23 5.89
C ASP A 37 13.66 0.73 6.66
N PRO A 38 13.40 -0.59 6.68
CA PRO A 38 12.23 -1.15 7.36
C PRO A 38 12.21 -0.91 8.86
N VAL A 39 13.37 -0.79 9.51
CA VAL A 39 13.49 -0.60 10.96
C VAL A 39 12.84 0.72 11.38
N ARG A 40 12.90 1.73 10.52
CA ARG A 40 12.26 3.04 10.77
C ARG A 40 10.75 3.02 10.60
N LEU A 41 10.20 2.04 9.90
CA LEU A 41 8.77 1.96 9.57
C LEU A 41 8.01 1.04 10.52
N VAL A 42 8.61 -0.11 10.89
CA VAL A 42 7.96 -1.11 11.73
C VAL A 42 7.57 -0.49 13.08
N GLY A 43 6.29 -0.60 13.44
CA GLY A 43 5.70 -0.04 14.67
C GLY A 43 5.59 1.49 14.72
N ASN A 44 6.27 2.22 13.83
CA ASN A 44 6.37 3.68 13.84
C ASN A 44 5.54 4.36 12.75
N TRP A 45 5.12 3.61 11.73
CA TRP A 45 4.26 4.11 10.65
C TRP A 45 2.89 3.45 10.71
N ILE A 46 1.82 4.26 10.66
CA ILE A 46 0.44 3.78 10.54
C ILE A 46 -0.03 4.11 9.13
N SER A 47 -0.36 3.08 8.35
CA SER A 47 -0.81 3.27 6.96
C SER A 47 -2.28 3.67 6.91
N ASN A 48 -2.66 4.50 5.93
CA ASN A 48 -4.06 4.90 5.73
C ASN A 48 -4.97 3.75 5.28
N VAL A 49 -4.39 2.69 4.74
CA VAL A 49 -5.14 1.54 4.20
C VAL A 49 -5.48 0.55 5.32
N MET A 50 -4.48 0.20 6.14
CA MET A 50 -4.63 -0.80 7.20
C MET A 50 -5.09 -0.19 8.53
N GLY A 51 -4.76 1.09 8.80
CA GLY A 51 -5.11 1.76 10.05
C GLY A 51 -4.40 1.23 11.31
N THR A 52 -3.47 0.29 11.15
CA THR A 52 -2.66 -0.31 12.22
C THR A 52 -1.17 -0.01 12.01
N PRO A 53 -0.34 -0.12 13.07
CA PRO A 53 1.11 0.01 12.93
C PRO A 53 1.68 -0.99 11.93
N PHE A 54 2.59 -0.53 11.07
CA PHE A 54 3.22 -1.33 10.03
C PHE A 54 4.06 -2.46 10.62
N GLU A 55 3.94 -3.65 10.03
CA GLU A 55 4.70 -4.84 10.41
C GLU A 55 5.13 -5.65 9.18
N LEU A 56 6.21 -6.42 9.34
CA LEU A 56 6.67 -7.41 8.35
C LEU A 56 6.15 -8.82 8.65
N SER A 57 5.25 -8.96 9.63
CA SER A 57 4.66 -10.24 10.01
C SER A 57 3.81 -10.79 8.86
N ARG A 58 3.80 -12.12 8.72
CA ARG A 58 2.97 -12.80 7.73
C ARG A 58 1.50 -12.44 7.92
N GLU A 59 1.10 -12.28 9.16
CA GLU A 59 -0.23 -11.91 9.60
C GLU A 59 -0.58 -10.48 9.16
N TYR A 60 0.33 -9.52 9.23
CA TYR A 60 0.07 -8.16 8.73
C TYR A 60 -0.06 -8.12 7.20
N ILE A 61 0.81 -8.84 6.49
CA ILE A 61 0.86 -8.86 5.02
C ILE A 61 -0.32 -9.66 4.43
N LEU A 62 -0.70 -10.78 5.05
CA LEU A 62 -1.73 -11.69 4.53
C LEU A 62 -3.08 -11.56 5.24
N GLY A 63 -3.09 -11.16 6.51
CA GLY A 63 -4.24 -11.23 7.42
C GLY A 63 -5.32 -10.19 7.12
N ASP A 64 -4.96 -9.01 6.61
CA ASP A 64 -5.93 -8.05 6.04
C ASP A 64 -6.08 -8.20 4.52
N GLY A 65 -5.97 -9.44 4.05
CA GLY A 65 -5.99 -9.80 2.65
C GLY A 65 -7.29 -9.45 1.91
N ARG A 66 -8.25 -8.75 2.52
CA ARG A 66 -9.45 -8.23 1.84
C ARG A 66 -9.25 -6.82 1.27
N VAL A 67 -8.40 -6.00 1.88
CA VAL A 67 -8.22 -4.60 1.46
C VAL A 67 -7.17 -4.49 0.35
N LEU A 68 -6.10 -5.29 0.41
CA LEU A 68 -4.98 -5.20 -0.53
C LEU A 68 -5.10 -6.12 -1.76
N TRP A 69 -5.81 -7.25 -1.67
CA TRP A 69 -5.86 -8.26 -2.76
C TRP A 69 -6.72 -7.87 -3.97
N GLY A 70 -7.45 -6.76 -3.92
CA GLY A 70 -8.10 -6.18 -5.09
C GLY A 70 -7.10 -5.59 -6.10
N CYS A 71 -5.86 -5.35 -5.69
CA CYS A 71 -4.71 -5.17 -6.55
C CYS A 71 -3.88 -6.44 -6.47
N ALA A 72 -3.57 -7.07 -7.60
CA ALA A 72 -2.64 -8.20 -7.64
C ALA A 72 -1.26 -7.75 -7.14
N CYS A 73 -1.03 -7.82 -5.82
CA CYS A 73 0.30 -7.75 -5.25
C CYS A 73 1.08 -8.92 -5.82
N ARG A 74 2.21 -8.63 -6.46
CA ARG A 74 3.09 -9.62 -7.11
C ARG A 74 3.71 -10.59 -6.10
N TYR A 75 3.57 -10.29 -4.81
CA TYR A 75 4.13 -11.03 -3.69
C TYR A 75 3.06 -11.88 -3.03
N THR A 76 3.18 -13.19 -3.22
CA THR A 76 2.27 -14.19 -2.63
C THR A 76 2.89 -14.89 -1.42
N SER A 77 4.14 -14.56 -1.07
CA SER A 77 4.86 -15.14 0.05
C SER A 77 5.80 -14.15 0.75
N VAL A 78 6.07 -14.38 2.04
CA VAL A 78 7.01 -13.62 2.88
C VAL A 78 8.45 -13.68 2.32
N THR A 79 8.78 -14.76 1.61
CA THR A 79 10.08 -14.97 0.98
C THR A 79 10.38 -13.94 -0.11
N ASP A 80 9.36 -13.40 -0.77
CA ASP A 80 9.54 -12.38 -1.79
C ASP A 80 9.76 -10.97 -1.19
N ILE A 81 9.39 -10.78 0.07
CA ILE A 81 9.55 -9.51 0.82
C ILE A 81 10.91 -9.46 1.51
N GLN A 82 11.44 -10.60 1.95
CA GLN A 82 12.76 -10.69 2.59
C GLN A 82 13.93 -10.67 1.59
N ASN A 83 13.67 -10.95 0.31
CA ASN A 83 14.67 -10.94 -0.78
C ASN A 83 14.57 -9.68 -1.68
N ALA A 84 13.80 -8.69 -1.26
CA ALA A 84 13.58 -7.41 -1.92
C ALA A 84 14.36 -6.29 -1.23
#